data_AF-A0A0P9VTA8-F1
#
_entry.id   AF-A0A0P9VTA8-F1
#
_cell.length_a   1.000
_cell.length_b   1.000
_cell.length_c   1.000
_cell.angle_alpha   90.00
_cell.angle_beta   90.00
_cell.angle_gamma   90.00
#
_symmetry.space_group_name_H-M   'P 1'
#
loop_
_entity.id
_entity.type
_entity.pdbx_description
1 polymer ?
#
loop_
_entity_poly.entity_id
_entity_poly.type
_entity_poly.pdbx_seq_one_letter_code
_entity_poly.pdbx_strand_id
1 'polypeptide(L)' 'MEGLSDAERELVIKGLQALRRERGFAWNVACDVAARSNVTVSPSLSLYGITDIEHLARRFGGSALHWSEA' A
#
# COMPACT_ATOMS: atom_id res chain seq x y z
N MET A 1 -12.62 -16.56 3.16
CA MET A 1 -12.77 -15.76 1.91
C MET A 1 -13.76 -16.43 0.97
N GLU A 2 -14.75 -17.12 1.53
CA GLU A 2 -15.90 -17.62 0.79
C GLU A 2 -17.00 -16.57 0.97
N GLY A 3 -17.64 -16.17 -0.13
CA GLY A 3 -18.73 -15.20 -0.12
C GLY A 3 -18.56 -13.99 -1.05
N LEU A 4 -17.36 -13.77 -1.62
CA LEU A 4 -17.18 -12.77 -2.70
C LEU A 4 -17.07 -13.47 -4.05
N SER A 5 -17.79 -12.95 -5.02
CA SER A 5 -17.57 -13.24 -6.44
C SER A 5 -16.21 -12.74 -6.90
N ASP A 6 -15.75 -13.22 -8.07
CA ASP A 6 -14.48 -12.79 -8.65
C ASP A 6 -14.47 -11.28 -8.95
N ALA A 7 -15.61 -10.73 -9.39
CA ALA A 7 -15.75 -9.30 -9.66
C ALA A 7 -15.62 -8.45 -8.38
N GLU A 8 -16.24 -8.89 -7.27
CA GLU A 8 -16.12 -8.19 -5.99
C GLU A 8 -14.69 -8.28 -5.43
N ARG A 9 -14.05 -9.45 -5.59
CA ARG A 9 -12.65 -9.64 -5.21
C ARG A 9 -11.73 -8.70 -6.01
N GLU A 10 -11.96 -8.56 -7.32
CA GLU A 10 -11.22 -7.62 -8.16
C GLU A 10 -11.43 -6.17 -7.72
N LEU A 11 -12.67 -5.79 -7.40
CA LEU A 11 -12.99 -4.45 -6.88
C LEU A 11 -12.25 -4.16 -5.57
N VAL A 12 -12.22 -5.13 -4.66
CA VAL A 12 -11.48 -5.03 -3.39
C VAL A 12 -9.98 -4.85 -3.65
N ILE A 13 -9.40 -5.63 -4.57
CA ILE A 13 -7.98 -5.50 -4.94
C ILE A 13 -7.70 -4.08 -5.49
N LYS A 14 -8.52 -3.57 -6.41
CA LYS A 14 -8.38 -2.21 -6.95
C LYS A 14 -8.48 -1.13 -5.87
N GLY A 15 -9.43 -1.29 -4.93
CA GLY A 15 -9.56 -0.38 -3.79
C GLY A 15 -8.33 -0.38 -2.88
N LEU A 16 -7.76 -1.57 -2.60
CA LEU A 16 -6.53 -1.70 -1.81
C LEU A 16 -5.32 -1.11 -2.53
N GLN A 17 -5.22 -1.27 -3.86
CA GLN A 17 -4.17 -0.64 -4.67
C GLN A 17 -4.26 0.90 -4.61
N ALA A 18 -5.45 1.46 -4.78
CA ALA A 18 -5.68 2.89 -4.67
C ALA A 18 -5.31 3.42 -3.28
N LEU A 19 -5.79 2.74 -2.23
CA LEU A 19 -5.48 3.10 -0.84
C LEU A 19 -3.98 3.07 -0.58
N ARG A 20 -3.25 2.05 -1.04
CA ARG A 20 -1.80 2.04 -0.88
C ARG A 20 -1.14 3.20 -1.59
N ARG A 21 -1.57 3.56 -2.81
CA ARG A 21 -0.97 4.68 -3.55
C ARG A 21 -1.05 5.96 -2.72
N GLU A 22 -2.20 6.23 -2.11
CA GLU A 22 -2.38 7.37 -1.20
C GLU A 22 -1.45 7.28 0.03
N ARG A 23 -1.37 6.11 0.67
CA ARG A 23 -0.49 5.90 1.83
C ARG A 23 1.00 5.99 1.48
N GLY A 24 1.37 5.52 0.29
CA GLY A 24 2.73 5.61 -0.25
C GLY A 24 3.12 7.05 -0.54
N PHE A 25 2.20 7.86 -1.07
CA PHE A 25 2.43 9.30 -1.22
C PHE A 25 2.68 9.98 0.13
N ALA A 26 1.84 9.70 1.13
CA ALA A 26 2.02 10.24 2.48
C ALA A 26 3.35 9.79 3.12
N TRP A 27 3.76 8.54 2.89
CA TRP A 27 5.05 8.01 3.34
C TRP A 27 6.22 8.72 2.65
N ASN A 28 6.16 8.94 1.34
CA ASN A 28 7.17 9.68 0.58
C ASN A 28 7.32 11.12 1.12
N VAL A 29 6.21 11.82 1.37
CA VAL A 29 6.26 13.17 1.97
C VAL A 29 6.97 13.16 3.32
N ALA A 30 6.73 12.14 4.15
CA ALA A 30 7.42 12.03 5.43
C ALA A 30 8.90 11.69 5.30
N CYS A 31 9.27 10.84 4.33
CA CYS A 31 10.67 10.61 3.97
C CYS A 31 11.36 11.91 3.54
N ASP A 32 10.70 12.74 2.72
CA ASP A 32 11.24 14.03 2.29
C ASP A 32 11.45 14.99 3.47
N VAL A 33 10.52 15.03 4.41
CA VAL A 33 10.64 15.84 5.64
C VAL A 33 11.77 15.32 6.53
N ALA A 34 11.89 14.00 6.69
CA ALA A 34 12.97 13.38 7.45
C ALA A 34 14.34 13.70 6.85
N ALA A 35 14.48 13.57 5.52
CA ALA A 35 15.69 13.89 4.80
C ALA A 35 16.10 15.36 4.96
N ARG A 36 15.14 16.30 4.87
CA ARG A 36 15.38 17.74 5.11
C ARG A 36 15.76 18.06 6.56
N SER A 37 15.45 17.17 7.49
CA SER A 37 15.75 17.31 8.91
C SER A 37 17.02 16.56 9.34
N ASN A 38 17.84 16.10 8.38
CA ASN A 38 19.01 15.25 8.59
C ASN A 38 18.72 13.94 9.37
N VAL A 39 17.48 13.44 9.31
CA VAL A 39 17.12 12.14 9.85
C VAL A 39 17.42 11.09 8.77
N THR A 40 18.29 10.13 9.09
CA THR A 40 18.78 9.11 8.15
C THR A 40 17.89 7.86 8.08
N VAL A 41 16.92 7.74 8.98
CA VAL A 41 16.01 6.60 9.06
C VAL A 41 14.66 6.98 8.47
N SER A 42 14.26 6.28 7.40
CA SER A 42 12.91 6.43 6.84
C SER A 42 11.86 5.95 7.85
N PRO A 43 10.67 6.58 7.90
CA PRO A 43 9.54 6.06 8.66
C PRO A 43 9.22 4.61 8.25
N SER A 44 8.71 3.79 9.18
CA SER A 44 8.31 2.43 8.82
C SER A 44 7.08 2.43 7.90
N LEU A 45 7.05 1.51 6.93
CA LEU A 45 5.86 1.31 6.08
C LEU A 45 4.63 0.86 6.88
N SER A 46 4.85 0.15 7.99
CA SER A 46 3.79 -0.27 8.91
C SER A 46 3.10 0.90 9.60
N LEU A 47 3.81 1.99 9.91
CA LEU A 47 3.22 3.20 10.48
C LEU A 47 2.18 3.84 9.54
N TYR A 48 2.34 3.61 8.24
CA TYR A 48 1.44 4.09 7.20
C TYR A 48 0.41 3.04 6.75
N GLY A 49 0.37 1.88 7.42
CA GLY A 49 -0.52 0.75 7.10
C GLY A 49 -0.22 0.07 5.76
N ILE A 50 0.91 0.39 5.11
CA ILE A 50 1.24 -0.13 3.77
C ILE A 50 1.44 -1.65 3.82
N THR A 51 2.14 -2.16 4.84
CA THR A 51 2.34 -3.60 5.04
C THR A 51 1.02 -4.34 5.21
N ASP A 52 0.06 -3.77 5.95
CA ASP A 52 -1.25 -4.40 6.17
C ASP A 52 -2.09 -4.41 4.90
N ILE A 53 -2.03 -3.33 4.10
CA ILE A 53 -2.70 -3.27 2.80
C ILE A 53 -2.12 -4.33 1.85
N GLU A 54 -0.81 -4.50 1.81
CA GLU A 54 -0.16 -5.51 0.97
C GLU A 54 -0.54 -6.93 1.42
N HIS A 55 -0.55 -7.21 2.72
CA HIS A 55 -1.00 -8.50 3.25
C HIS A 55 -2.47 -8.77 2.93
N LEU A 56 -3.33 -7.76 3.06
CA LEU A 56 -4.75 -7.89 2.75
C LEU A 56 -4.98 -8.13 1.26
N ALA A 57 -4.29 -7.39 0.38
CA ALA A 57 -4.39 -7.58 -1.06
C ALA A 57 -3.96 -8.99 -1.50
N ARG A 58 -2.87 -9.52 -0.92
CA ARG A 58 -2.41 -10.89 -1.18
C ARG A 58 -3.44 -11.94 -0.77
N ARG A 59 -4.14 -11.74 0.35
CA ARG A 59 -5.23 -12.64 0.77
C ARG A 59 -6.32 -12.67 -0.32
N PHE A 60 -6.69 -11.54 -0.89
CA PHE A 60 -7.66 -11.51 -1.99
C PHE A 60 -7.13 -12.02 -3.34
N GLY A 61 -5.85 -12.39 -3.45
CA GLY A 61 -5.24 -12.86 -4.71
C GLY A 61 -4.58 -11.76 -5.54
N GLY A 62 -4.47 -10.54 -5.02
CA GLY A 62 -3.67 -9.48 -5.62
C GLY A 62 -2.17 -9.79 -5.56
N SER A 63 -1.43 -9.52 -6.64
CA SER A 63 0.02 -9.70 -6.69
C SER A 63 0.75 -8.36 -6.69
N ALA A 64 1.98 -8.35 -6.15
CA ALA A 64 2.86 -7.18 -6.08
C ALA A 64 3.39 -6.71 -7.46
N LEU A 65 3.13 -7.44 -8.55
CA LEU A 65 3.66 -7.10 -9.87
C LEU A 65 3.06 -5.82 -10.48
N HIS A 66 1.87 -5.39 -10.04
CA HIS A 66 1.20 -4.19 -10.56
C HIS A 66 1.51 -2.89 -9.79
N TRP A 67 2.48 -2.89 -8.88
CA TRP A 67 2.66 -1.80 -7.90
C TRP A 67 3.82 -0.86 -8.26
N SER A 68 4.52 -1.14 -9.36
CA SER A 68 5.67 -0.38 -9.86
C SER A 68 5.38 0.48 -11.10
N GLU A 69 4.13 0.58 -11.56
CA GLU A 69 3.78 1.54 -12.62
C GLU A 69 3.44 2.90 -12.00
N ALA A 70 4.47 3.71 -11.82
CA ALA A 70 4.40 5.16 -11.66
C ALA A 70 5.66 5.79 -12.27
#